data_AF-A0A162N5W9-F1
#
_entry.id   AF-A0A162N5W9-F1
#
_cell.length_a   1.000
_cell.length_b   1.000
_cell.length_c   1.000
_cell.angle_alpha   90.00
_cell.angle_beta   90.00
_cell.angle_gamma   90.00
#
_symmetry.space_group_name_H-M   'P 1'
#
loop_
_entity.id
_entity.type
_entity.pdbx_description
1 polymer ?
#
loop_
_entity_poly.entity_id
_entity_poly.type
_entity_poly.pdbx_seq_one_letter_code
_entity_poly.pdbx_strand_id
1 'polypeptide(L)'
;SKNYAKGFSEVQRKVRESTSNDPWGPSGTSMNEIAQLTFNKQDFLEIMDMIDKRLNDKGKHWRHVFKALLLLDYCIHVGSENVVVYSKGNLYVIKTLGEFQHIDEQGKDVGANGRLKYIY
;
A
#
# COMPACT_ATOMS: atom_id res chain seq x y z
N SER A 1 10.30 33.52 -9.25
CA SER A 1 9.27 32.71 -8.56
C SER A 1 8.92 31.51 -9.44
N LYS A 2 9.44 30.31 -9.14
CA LYS A 2 9.24 29.12 -9.98
C LYS A 2 8.44 28.05 -9.23
N ASN A 3 7.19 27.88 -9.66
CA ASN A 3 6.38 26.66 -9.76
C ASN A 3 6.48 25.59 -8.65
N TYR A 4 5.43 25.55 -7.81
CA TYR A 4 5.02 24.43 -6.94
C TYR A 4 4.45 23.23 -7.74
N ALA A 5 5.17 22.76 -8.77
CA ALA A 5 4.97 21.38 -9.20
C ALA A 5 5.57 20.51 -8.09
N LYS A 6 4.73 20.01 -7.17
CA LYS A 6 5.17 19.19 -6.02
C LYS A 6 6.02 18.02 -6.52
N GLY A 7 7.33 18.15 -6.46
CA GLY A 7 8.25 17.06 -6.70
C GLY A 7 8.04 16.04 -5.60
N PHE A 8 7.48 14.87 -5.92
CA PHE A 8 7.48 13.75 -4.99
C PHE A 8 8.93 13.42 -4.63
N SER A 9 9.17 13.08 -3.37
CA SER A 9 10.45 12.51 -2.97
C SER A 9 10.67 11.18 -3.70
N GLU A 10 11.91 10.69 -3.70
CA GLU A 10 12.21 9.38 -4.28
C GLU A 10 11.40 8.27 -3.59
N VAL A 11 11.26 8.36 -2.26
CA VAL A 11 10.48 7.42 -1.45
C VAL A 11 9.01 7.44 -1.84
N GLN A 12 8.41 8.63 -1.94
CA GLN A 12 7.03 8.79 -2.38
C GLN A 12 6.82 8.26 -3.80
N ARG A 13 7.79 8.46 -4.70
CA ARG A 13 7.73 7.93 -6.06
C ARG A 13 7.76 6.40 -6.07
N LYS A 14 8.66 5.78 -5.30
CA LYS A 14 8.73 4.30 -5.16
C LYS A 14 7.38 3.74 -4.70
N VAL A 15 6.81 4.26 -3.61
CA VAL A 15 5.50 3.78 -3.12
C VAL A 15 4.40 3.97 -4.17
N ARG A 16 4.37 5.12 -4.85
CA ARG A 16 3.36 5.38 -5.90
C ARG A 16 3.46 4.42 -7.07
N GLU A 17 4.67 4.06 -7.49
CA GLU A 17 4.94 3.09 -8.55
C GLU A 17 4.51 1.67 -8.11
N SER A 18 4.86 1.25 -6.90
CA SER A 18 4.47 -0.06 -6.34
C SER A 18 2.96 -0.21 -6.13
N THR A 19 2.24 0.89 -5.92
CA THR A 19 0.78 0.91 -5.74
C THR A 19 0.05 1.54 -6.93
N SER A 20 0.57 1.39 -8.16
CA SER A 20 -0.06 1.91 -9.38
C SER A 20 -1.39 1.20 -9.70
N ASN A 21 -2.19 1.73 -10.63
CA ASN A 21 -3.42 1.07 -11.09
C ASN A 21 -3.17 -0.02 -12.14
N ASP A 22 -1.91 -0.39 -12.39
CA ASP A 22 -1.58 -1.42 -13.39
C ASP A 22 -2.13 -2.79 -12.98
N PRO A 23 -2.41 -3.70 -13.93
CA PRO A 23 -3.03 -4.98 -13.60
C PRO A 23 -2.12 -5.97 -12.85
N TRP A 24 -0.81 -5.73 -12.79
CA TRP A 24 0.16 -6.56 -12.06
C TRP A 24 0.49 -6.00 -10.67
N GLY A 25 0.76 -6.87 -9.69
CA GLY A 25 1.17 -6.46 -8.34
C GLY A 25 2.59 -5.89 -8.26
N PRO A 26 2.98 -5.28 -7.13
CA PRO A 26 4.36 -4.86 -6.90
C PRO A 26 5.31 -6.07 -6.91
N SER A 27 6.53 -5.88 -7.41
CA SER A 27 7.56 -6.92 -7.37
C SER A 27 8.10 -7.10 -5.95
N GLY A 28 8.57 -8.31 -5.62
CA GLY A 28 9.19 -8.59 -4.32
C GLY A 28 10.39 -7.69 -4.03
N THR A 29 11.20 -7.40 -5.06
CA THR A 29 12.33 -6.46 -4.96
C THR A 29 11.87 -5.06 -4.56
N SER A 30 10.83 -4.54 -5.23
CA SER A 30 10.29 -3.21 -4.94
C SER A 30 9.70 -3.11 -3.53
N MET A 31 8.97 -4.15 -3.08
CA MET A 31 8.44 -4.20 -1.72
C MET A 31 9.57 -4.27 -0.68
N ASN A 32 10.63 -5.05 -0.93
CA ASN A 32 11.77 -5.14 -0.03
C ASN A 32 12.51 -3.81 0.09
N GLU A 33 12.81 -3.13 -1.03
CA GLU A 33 13.42 -1.80 -1.01
C GLU A 33 12.63 -0.83 -0.13
N ILE A 34 11.30 -0.79 -0.29
CA ILE A 34 10.43 0.08 0.51
C ILE A 34 10.44 -0.35 1.97
N ALA A 35 10.38 -1.66 2.27
CA ALA A 35 10.45 -2.18 3.63
C ALA A 35 11.75 -1.76 4.33
N GLN A 36 12.90 -1.81 3.66
CA GLN A 36 14.18 -1.35 4.23
C GLN A 36 14.18 0.17 4.52
N LEU A 37 13.50 0.98 3.70
CA LEU A 37 13.39 2.41 3.95
C LEU A 37 12.59 2.73 5.21
N THR A 38 11.68 1.85 5.65
CA THR A 38 10.88 2.07 6.88
C THR A 38 11.71 2.15 8.17
N PHE A 39 12.99 1.76 8.15
CA PHE A 39 13.89 1.92 9.30
C PHE A 39 14.37 3.36 9.48
N ASN A 40 14.30 4.19 8.43
CA ASN A 40 14.50 5.63 8.54
C ASN A 40 13.19 6.31 8.95
N LYS A 41 13.22 7.13 9.99
CA LYS A 41 12.02 7.78 10.54
C LYS A 41 11.33 8.71 9.54
N GLN A 42 12.08 9.47 8.73
CA GLN A 42 11.50 10.39 7.76
C GLN A 42 10.84 9.61 6.60
N ASP A 43 11.55 8.62 6.06
CA ASP A 43 11.05 7.79 4.97
C ASP A 43 9.83 6.98 5.40
N PHE A 44 9.85 6.43 6.61
CA PHE A 44 8.69 5.77 7.23
C PHE A 44 7.45 6.66 7.20
N LEU A 45 7.55 7.92 7.64
CA LEU A 45 6.41 8.85 7.65
C LEU A 45 5.86 9.08 6.24
N GLU A 46 6.73 9.22 5.25
CA GLU A 46 6.33 9.41 3.85
C GLU A 46 5.69 8.14 3.24
N ILE A 47 6.21 6.96 3.59
CA ILE A 47 5.68 5.67 3.16
C ILE A 47 4.27 5.48 3.73
N MET A 48 4.11 5.65 5.05
CA MET A 48 2.81 5.45 5.71
C MET A 48 1.77 6.46 5.25
N ASP A 49 2.14 7.74 5.06
CA ASP A 49 1.25 8.77 4.51
C ASP A 49 0.80 8.43 3.07
N MET A 50 1.68 7.90 2.23
CA MET A 50 1.30 7.48 0.88
C MET A 50 0.43 6.23 0.88
N ILE A 51 0.74 5.24 1.73
CA ILE A 51 -0.08 4.03 1.90
C ILE A 51 -1.49 4.43 2.36
N ASP A 52 -1.63 5.28 3.36
CA ASP A 52 -2.92 5.72 3.86
C ASP A 52 -3.78 6.39 2.77
N LYS A 53 -3.18 7.29 1.98
CA LYS A 53 -3.86 7.89 0.81
C LYS A 53 -4.38 6.85 -0.17
N ARG A 54 -3.59 5.80 -0.43
CA ARG A 54 -3.97 4.70 -1.33
C ARG A 54 -5.06 3.81 -0.74
N LEU A 55 -5.07 3.60 0.57
CA LEU A 55 -6.13 2.83 1.25
C LEU A 55 -7.48 3.53 1.20
N ASN A 56 -7.49 4.87 1.09
CA ASN A 56 -8.70 5.68 0.99
C ASN A 56 -9.20 5.89 -0.45
N ASP A 57 -8.50 5.35 -1.46
CA ASP A 57 -8.97 5.39 -2.85
C ASP A 57 -10.26 4.56 -3.05
N LYS A 58 -11.07 4.92 -4.05
CA LYS A 58 -12.40 4.32 -4.28
C LYS A 58 -12.66 4.01 -5.75
N GLY A 59 -13.68 3.17 -5.99
CA GLY A 59 -14.20 2.88 -7.34
C GLY A 59 -13.14 2.33 -8.29
N LYS A 60 -12.92 2.99 -9.42
CA LYS A 60 -11.98 2.56 -10.48
C LYS A 60 -10.52 2.43 -10.05
N HIS A 61 -10.17 2.91 -8.86
CA HIS A 61 -8.83 2.86 -8.26
C HIS A 61 -8.67 1.76 -7.23
N TRP A 62 -9.55 0.76 -7.19
CA TRP A 62 -9.46 -0.37 -6.25
C TRP A 62 -8.09 -1.07 -6.25
N ARG A 63 -7.33 -1.07 -7.35
CA ARG A 63 -5.97 -1.65 -7.39
C ARG A 63 -4.96 -0.86 -6.56
N HIS A 64 -5.15 0.45 -6.41
CA HIS A 64 -4.35 1.25 -5.49
C HIS A 64 -4.51 0.73 -4.07
N VAL A 65 -5.76 0.55 -3.62
CA VAL A 65 -6.10 0.00 -2.31
C VAL A 65 -5.49 -1.39 -2.17
N PHE A 66 -5.77 -2.28 -3.12
CA PHE A 66 -5.27 -3.65 -3.08
C PHE A 66 -3.74 -3.73 -2.99
N LYS A 67 -3.01 -3.00 -3.83
CA LYS A 67 -1.53 -3.04 -3.81
C LYS A 67 -0.94 -2.34 -2.59
N ALA A 68 -1.61 -1.32 -2.04
CA ALA A 68 -1.20 -0.71 -0.79
C ALA A 68 -1.36 -1.67 0.39
N LEU A 69 -2.41 -2.50 0.39
CA LEU A 69 -2.58 -3.57 1.36
C LEU A 69 -1.45 -4.62 1.25
N LEU A 70 -1.11 -5.06 0.02
CA LEU A 70 0.02 -5.98 -0.21
C LEU A 70 1.34 -5.42 0.31
N LEU A 71 1.61 -4.15 -0.01
CA LEU A 71 2.85 -3.47 0.40
C LEU A 71 2.90 -3.31 1.92
N LEU A 72 1.80 -2.88 2.54
CA LEU A 72 1.72 -2.72 3.99
C LEU A 72 1.93 -4.06 4.71
N ASP A 73 1.25 -5.12 4.27
CA ASP A 73 1.42 -6.45 4.82
C ASP A 73 2.88 -6.92 4.75
N TYR A 74 3.55 -6.72 3.61
CA TYR A 74 4.97 -7.02 3.49
C TYR A 74 5.82 -6.19 4.47
N CYS A 75 5.55 -4.88 4.60
CA CYS A 75 6.26 -4.01 5.53
C CYS A 75 6.00 -4.38 7.01
N ILE A 76 4.82 -4.92 7.36
CA ILE A 76 4.54 -5.43 8.71
C ILE A 76 5.45 -6.63 9.03
N HIS A 77 5.72 -7.49 8.04
CA HIS A 77 6.52 -8.70 8.22
C HIS A 77 8.03 -8.47 8.12
N VAL A 78 8.47 -7.55 7.25
CA VAL A 78 9.88 -7.40 6.85
C VAL A 78 10.45 -6.01 7.17
N GLY A 79 9.59 -5.02 7.42
CA GLY A 79 10.00 -3.64 7.71
C GLY A 79 10.28 -3.39 9.20
N SER A 80 10.32 -2.10 9.57
CA SER A 80 10.60 -1.68 10.94
C SER A 80 9.40 -1.92 11.87
N GLU A 81 9.68 -2.08 13.17
CA GLU A 81 8.66 -2.25 14.21
C GLU A 81 7.64 -1.09 14.25
N ASN A 82 8.03 0.10 13.78
CA ASN A 82 7.14 1.26 13.67
C ASN A 82 5.95 0.99 12.76
N VAL A 83 6.10 0.15 11.73
CA VAL A 83 5.00 -0.26 10.85
C VAL A 83 3.98 -1.08 11.62
N VAL A 84 4.44 -2.00 12.48
CA VAL A 84 3.55 -2.81 13.34
C VAL A 84 2.81 -1.92 14.32
N VAL A 85 3.50 -0.99 14.97
CA VAL A 85 2.89 -0.04 15.92
C VAL A 85 1.84 0.83 15.23
N TYR A 86 2.16 1.39 14.05
CA TYR A 86 1.22 2.18 13.26
C TYR A 86 -0.02 1.37 12.88
N SER A 87 0.15 0.15 12.37
CA SER A 87 -0.97 -0.69 11.95
C SER A 87 -1.88 -1.08 13.12
N LYS A 88 -1.32 -1.36 14.30
CA LYS A 88 -2.10 -1.62 15.53
C LYS A 88 -2.88 -0.39 16.01
N GLY A 89 -2.30 0.81 15.86
CA GLY A 89 -2.96 2.07 16.22
C GLY A 89 -4.09 2.47 15.26
N ASN A 90 -4.12 1.90 14.06
CA ASN A 90 -5.06 2.26 13.00
C ASN A 90 -5.97 1.06 12.65
N LEU A 91 -6.95 0.78 13.52
CA LEU A 91 -7.86 -0.37 13.37
C LEU A 91 -8.58 -0.44 12.02
N TYR A 92 -8.83 0.71 11.36
CA TYR A 92 -9.44 0.74 10.02
C TYR A 92 -8.55 0.07 8.95
N VAL A 93 -7.22 0.15 9.10
CA VAL A 93 -6.26 -0.46 8.19
C VAL A 93 -6.34 -1.98 8.29
N ILE A 94 -6.36 -2.51 9.52
CA ILE A 94 -6.52 -3.94 9.78
C ILE A 94 -7.86 -4.46 9.25
N LYS A 95 -8.93 -3.69 9.44
CA LYS A 95 -10.25 -4.01 8.88
C LYS A 95 -10.21 -4.04 7.35
N THR A 96 -9.60 -3.04 6.72
CA THR A 96 -9.44 -2.98 5.27
C THR A 96 -8.61 -4.17 4.74
N LEU A 97 -7.55 -4.58 5.45
CA LEU A 97 -6.76 -5.79 5.12
C LEU A 97 -7.62 -7.06 5.13
N GLY A 98 -8.45 -7.25 6.14
CA GLY A 98 -9.26 -8.46 6.29
C GLY A 98 -10.51 -8.52 5.41
N GLU A 99 -11.11 -7.37 5.09
CA GLU A 99 -12.45 -7.30 4.48
C GLU A 99 -12.45 -6.82 3.02
N PHE A 100 -11.29 -6.50 2.43
CA PHE A 100 -11.25 -5.94 1.09
C PHE A 100 -11.95 -6.83 0.05
N GLN A 101 -13.00 -6.30 -0.56
CA GLN A 101 -13.76 -6.92 -1.63
C GLN A 101 -14.05 -5.90 -2.73
N HIS A 102 -13.84 -6.30 -3.98
CA HIS A 102 -14.23 -5.51 -5.14
C HIS A 102 -14.84 -6.42 -6.19
N ILE A 103 -16.10 -6.15 -6.53
CA ILE A 103 -16.83 -6.82 -7.62
C ILE A 103 -16.73 -5.92 -8.85
N ASP A 104 -16.24 -6.46 -9.95
CA ASP A 104 -16.16 -5.72 -11.21
C ASP A 104 -17.51 -5.67 -11.96
N GLU A 105 -17.55 -4.95 -13.07
CA GLU A 105 -18.75 -4.77 -13.90
C GLU A 105 -19.28 -6.09 -14.50
N GLN A 106 -18.47 -7.15 -14.50
CA GLN A 106 -18.85 -8.49 -14.97
C GLN A 106 -19.35 -9.38 -13.83
N GLY A 107 -19.46 -8.85 -12.61
CA GLY A 107 -19.89 -9.59 -11.43
C GLY A 107 -18.79 -10.45 -10.80
N LYS A 108 -17.52 -10.28 -11.21
CA LYS A 108 -16.40 -11.06 -10.68
C LYS A 108 -15.74 -10.35 -9.49
N ASP A 109 -15.50 -11.10 -8.42
CA ASP A 109 -14.73 -10.61 -7.27
C ASP A 109 -13.23 -10.57 -7.60
N VAL A 110 -12.77 -9.42 -8.06
CA VAL A 110 -11.35 -9.16 -8.35
C VAL A 110 -10.55 -8.83 -7.09
N GLY A 111 -11.23 -8.55 -5.97
CA GLY A 111 -10.60 -8.43 -4.65
C GLY A 111 -10.27 -9.78 -4.01
N ALA A 112 -10.94 -10.87 -4.43
CA ALA A 112 -10.72 -12.22 -3.91
C ALA A 112 -9.29 -12.74 -4.11
N ASN A 113 -8.63 -12.35 -5.20
CA ASN A 113 -7.22 -12.69 -5.43
C ASN A 113 -6.30 -12.14 -4.33
N GLY A 114 -6.69 -11.02 -3.72
CA GLY A 114 -6.01 -10.49 -2.56
C GLY A 114 -6.24 -11.34 -1.33
N ARG A 115 -7.49 -11.71 -1.06
CA ARG A 115 -7.85 -12.52 0.11
C ARG A 115 -7.26 -13.93 0.07
N LEU A 116 -7.20 -14.58 -1.10
CA LEU A 116 -6.72 -15.97 -1.26
C LEU A 116 -5.24 -16.19 -0.93
N LYS A 117 -4.42 -15.13 -0.84
CA LYS A 117 -3.00 -15.26 -0.50
C LYS A 117 -2.69 -15.16 1.00
N TYR A 118 -3.70 -14.86 1.83
CA TYR A 118 -3.54 -14.55 3.26
C TYR A 118 -4.39 -15.43 4.20
N ILE A 119 -4.94 -16.56 3.71
CA ILE A 119 -5.67 -17.57 4.51
C ILE A 119 -4.87 -18.89 4.62
N TYR A 120 -3.55 -18.82 4.73
CA TYR A 120 -2.72 -19.96 5.13
C TYR A 120 -1.70 -19.53 6.17
#